data_AF-A0A8J9Y9P8-F1
#
_entry.id   AF-A0A8J9Y9P8-F1
#
_cell.length_a   1.000
_cell.length_b   1.000
_cell.length_c   1.000
_cell.angle_alpha   90.00
_cell.angle_beta   90.00
_cell.angle_gamma   90.00
#
_symmetry.space_group_name_H-M   'P 1'
#
loop_
_entity.id
_entity.type
_entity.pdbx_description
1 polymer ?
#
loop_
_entity_poly.entity_id
_entity_poly.type
_entity_poly.pdbx_seq_one_letter_code
_entity_poly.pdbx_strand_id
1 'polypeptide(L)'
;MVSAPSIIRTHIKGVVHQKLVSEHYQQYKDPETILKEESIKKPCIKFAKGECQFGGICRYSHYTAQELHELRLQVAANKRTESEDSNANYEEYNTEFPDNKSRNCNEKNTMIYDENGVTHIFPWAYNSMFDNYEVLFSIEVTSHPSFNFLRLRDQLKDLAIADAKYQNTIHKYDSIKTQNELDEGNAIIFVPIRNHGNNYGKQIARMKKQNELKAEQMQAEHEARMKEVIYFMKDHMMTTKYLYDEVQRIKRTRRVKGNLRKMVEYLEKPERYKMKKLMLRFFKVLVKRFAKKSSVWDQEMHDTAINIIKDPFNDGVIN
;
A
#
# COMPACT_ATOMS: atom_id res chain seq x y z
N MET A 1 -31.21 10.22 15.29
CA MET A 1 -30.32 11.25 15.87
C MET A 1 -28.93 10.64 15.98
N VAL A 2 -27.92 11.25 15.37
CA VAL A 2 -26.54 10.74 15.45
C VAL A 2 -25.92 11.27 16.74
N SER A 3 -25.48 10.37 17.63
CA SER A 3 -24.80 10.74 18.87
C SER A 3 -23.59 11.62 18.58
N ALA A 4 -23.41 12.69 19.36
CA ALA A 4 -22.28 13.60 19.17
C ALA A 4 -20.94 12.84 19.25
N PRO A 5 -19.95 13.16 18.39
CA PRO A 5 -18.67 12.44 18.38
C PRO A 5 -17.92 12.43 19.71
N SER A 6 -18.12 13.43 20.56
CA SER A 6 -17.54 13.49 21.91
C SER A 6 -18.08 12.38 22.82
N ILE A 7 -19.39 12.12 22.77
CA ILE A 7 -20.09 11.10 23.56
C ILE A 7 -19.63 9.70 23.15
N ILE A 8 -19.48 9.47 21.84
CA ILE A 8 -19.00 8.18 21.32
C ILE A 8 -17.58 7.90 21.84
N ARG A 9 -16.70 8.91 21.83
CA ARG A 9 -15.32 8.75 22.33
C ARG A 9 -15.27 8.45 23.83
N THR A 10 -16.12 9.07 24.64
CA THR A 10 -16.16 8.79 26.09
C THR A 10 -16.75 7.42 26.37
N HIS A 11 -17.78 7.00 25.63
CA HIS A 11 -18.35 5.66 25.72
C HIS A 11 -17.32 4.56 25.39
N ILE A 12 -16.61 4.66 24.26
CA ILE A 12 -15.60 3.68 23.84
C ILE A 12 -14.46 3.57 24.87
N LYS A 13 -14.12 4.67 25.54
CA LYS A 13 -13.11 4.70 26.61
C LYS A 13 -13.66 4.26 27.97
N GLY A 14 -14.96 4.02 28.09
CA GLY A 14 -15.60 3.56 29.31
C GLY A 14 -15.13 2.16 29.70
N VAL A 15 -14.97 1.94 31.01
CA VAL A 15 -14.49 0.66 31.56
C VAL A 15 -15.42 -0.50 31.18
N VAL A 16 -16.73 -0.26 31.15
CA VAL A 16 -17.73 -1.27 30.75
C VAL A 16 -17.52 -1.70 29.30
N HIS A 17 -17.37 -0.75 28.38
CA HIS A 17 -17.11 -1.03 26.97
C HIS A 17 -15.79 -1.80 26.80
N GLN A 18 -14.71 -1.33 27.43
CA GLN A 18 -13.41 -1.99 27.37
C GLN A 18 -13.45 -3.43 27.90
N LYS A 19 -14.20 -3.67 29.00
CA LYS A 19 -14.41 -5.00 29.56
C LYS A 19 -15.13 -5.92 28.57
N LEU A 20 -16.26 -5.48 28.02
CA LEU A 20 -17.04 -6.27 27.06
C LEU A 20 -16.25 -6.57 25.79
N VAL A 21 -15.52 -5.58 25.27
CA VAL A 21 -14.64 -5.76 24.11
C VAL A 21 -13.54 -6.78 24.42
N SER A 22 -12.91 -6.67 25.59
CA SER A 22 -11.88 -7.63 26.02
C SER A 22 -12.44 -9.06 26.14
N GLU A 23 -13.64 -9.21 26.73
CA GLU A 23 -14.31 -10.51 26.87
C GLU A 23 -14.67 -11.11 25.50
N HIS A 24 -15.18 -10.28 24.59
CA HIS A 24 -15.45 -10.70 23.21
C HIS A 24 -14.16 -11.18 22.52
N TYR A 25 -13.07 -10.40 22.55
CA TYR A 25 -11.80 -10.81 21.94
C TYR A 25 -11.20 -12.07 22.57
N GLN A 26 -11.43 -12.32 23.86
CA GLN A 26 -10.96 -13.54 24.53
C GLN A 26 -11.62 -14.80 23.98
N GLN A 27 -12.89 -14.74 23.56
CA GLN A 27 -13.62 -15.88 23.00
C GLN A 27 -13.06 -16.34 21.64
N TYR A 28 -12.51 -15.42 20.84
CA TYR A 28 -11.98 -15.70 19.50
C TYR A 28 -10.45 -15.79 19.46
N LYS A 29 -9.81 -15.87 20.63
CA LYS A 29 -8.35 -15.87 20.70
C LYS A 29 -7.81 -17.28 20.49
N ASP A 30 -6.78 -17.41 19.66
CA ASP A 30 -6.15 -18.71 19.42
C ASP A 30 -5.59 -19.30 20.72
N PRO A 31 -5.74 -20.62 20.94
CA PRO A 31 -5.25 -21.28 22.15
C PRO A 31 -3.74 -21.12 22.34
N GLU A 32 -2.98 -21.04 21.25
CA GLU A 32 -1.55 -20.76 21.30
C GLU A 32 -1.23 -19.39 21.89
N THR A 33 -2.03 -18.38 21.51
CA THR A 33 -1.82 -17.00 21.91
C THR A 33 -2.23 -16.84 23.38
N ILE A 34 -3.36 -17.45 23.78
CA ILE A 34 -3.79 -17.50 25.19
C ILE A 34 -2.68 -18.11 26.05
N LEU A 35 -2.15 -19.27 25.66
CA LEU A 35 -1.11 -19.95 26.43
C LEU A 35 0.16 -19.10 26.61
N LYS A 36 0.60 -18.41 25.54
CA LYS A 36 1.79 -17.55 25.59
C LYS A 36 1.59 -16.36 26.52
N GLU A 37 0.42 -15.73 26.51
CA GLU A 37 0.15 -14.58 27.37
C GLU A 37 -0.06 -14.97 28.83
N GLU A 38 -0.85 -16.02 29.07
CA GLU A 38 -1.25 -16.43 30.42
C GLU A 38 -0.10 -17.13 31.17
N SER A 39 0.77 -17.86 30.48
CA SER A 39 1.95 -18.50 31.10
C SER A 39 2.97 -17.51 31.68
N ILE A 40 2.98 -16.26 31.23
CA ILE A 40 3.87 -15.20 31.74
C ILE A 40 3.23 -14.49 32.96
N LYS A 41 1.89 -14.52 33.07
CA LYS A 41 1.17 -13.84 34.14
C LYS A 41 1.24 -14.64 35.43
N LYS A 42 1.31 -13.93 36.57
CA LYS A 42 1.15 -14.54 37.89
C LYS A 42 -0.33 -14.87 38.13
N PRO A 43 -0.67 -15.95 38.85
CA PRO A 43 -2.05 -16.32 39.13
C PRO A 43 -2.76 -15.26 40.00
N CYS A 44 -4.03 -14.99 39.69
CA CYS A 44 -4.83 -13.99 40.39
C CYS A 44 -5.37 -14.53 41.72
N ILE A 45 -4.88 -13.99 42.84
CA ILE A 45 -5.32 -14.40 44.20
C ILE A 45 -6.81 -14.11 44.41
N LYS A 46 -7.34 -13.02 43.85
CA LYS A 46 -8.76 -12.65 44.00
C LYS A 46 -9.67 -13.60 43.23
N PHE A 47 -9.28 -13.94 42.00
CA PHE A 47 -10.00 -14.92 41.19
C PHE A 47 -10.01 -16.31 41.85
N ALA A 48 -8.89 -16.73 42.44
CA ALA A 48 -8.82 -17.97 43.22
C ALA A 48 -9.77 -18.00 44.43
N LYS A 49 -10.22 -16.84 44.93
CA LYS A 49 -11.24 -16.72 45.98
C LYS A 49 -12.68 -16.66 45.45
N GLY A 50 -12.87 -16.67 44.13
CA GLY A 50 -14.17 -16.71 43.47
C GLY A 50 -14.62 -15.41 42.81
N GLU A 51 -14.01 -14.26 43.11
CA GLU A 51 -14.46 -12.98 42.52
C GLU A 51 -13.29 -12.06 42.16
N CYS A 52 -13.19 -11.71 40.87
CA CYS A 52 -12.28 -10.70 40.37
C CYS A 52 -13.05 -9.57 39.68
N GLN A 53 -13.03 -8.38 40.30
CA GLN A 53 -13.69 -7.17 39.77
C GLN A 53 -13.15 -6.73 38.40
N PHE A 54 -11.92 -7.15 38.06
CA PHE A 54 -11.27 -6.78 36.80
C PHE A 54 -11.67 -7.68 35.61
N GLY A 55 -12.30 -8.84 35.82
CA GLY A 55 -12.72 -9.72 34.72
C GLY A 55 -11.61 -9.97 33.69
N GLY A 56 -11.93 -9.82 32.40
CA GLY A 56 -10.99 -10.03 31.30
C GLY A 56 -9.82 -9.04 31.21
N ILE A 57 -9.91 -7.86 31.84
CA ILE A 57 -8.83 -6.85 31.85
C ILE A 57 -7.84 -7.04 33.01
N CYS A 58 -7.94 -8.16 33.75
CA CYS A 58 -7.05 -8.44 34.86
C CYS A 58 -5.59 -8.59 34.40
N ARG A 59 -4.66 -7.97 35.15
CA ARG A 59 -3.21 -8.09 34.92
C ARG A 59 -2.67 -9.49 35.29
N TYR A 60 -3.41 -10.22 36.12
CA TYR A 60 -3.06 -11.55 36.61
C TYR A 60 -3.81 -12.63 35.83
N SER A 61 -3.27 -13.85 35.81
CA SER A 61 -3.91 -14.96 35.13
C SER A 61 -5.15 -15.43 35.89
N HIS A 62 -6.23 -15.67 35.15
CA HIS A 62 -7.44 -16.32 35.66
C HIS A 62 -7.47 -17.82 35.34
N TYR A 63 -6.41 -18.36 34.72
CA TYR A 63 -6.31 -19.78 34.46
C TYR A 63 -5.67 -20.49 35.64
N THR A 64 -6.25 -21.62 36.00
CA THR A 64 -5.65 -22.57 36.94
C THR A 64 -4.47 -23.28 36.28
N ALA A 65 -3.59 -23.87 37.11
CA ALA A 65 -2.46 -24.64 36.60
C ALA A 65 -2.90 -25.84 35.74
N GLN A 66 -4.09 -26.41 36.03
CA GLN A 66 -4.68 -27.51 35.29
C GLN A 66 -5.17 -27.05 33.91
N GLU A 67 -5.93 -25.95 33.85
CA GLU A 67 -6.40 -25.38 32.57
C GLU A 67 -5.24 -24.96 31.66
N LEU A 68 -4.16 -24.40 32.23
CA LEU A 68 -2.95 -24.09 31.46
C LEU A 68 -2.27 -25.35 30.92
N HIS A 69 -2.35 -26.47 31.64
CA HIS A 69 -1.83 -27.75 31.16
C HIS A 69 -2.69 -28.30 30.02
N GLU A 70 -4.01 -28.24 30.14
CA GLU A 70 -4.94 -28.65 29.08
C GLU A 70 -4.75 -27.82 27.80
N LEU A 71 -4.58 -26.49 27.94
CA LEU A 71 -4.25 -25.62 26.81
C LEU A 71 -2.94 -26.03 26.11
N ARG A 72 -1.91 -26.45 26.88
CA ARG A 72 -0.66 -26.97 26.29
C ARG A 72 -0.90 -28.23 25.47
N LEU A 73 -1.75 -29.13 25.95
CA LEU A 73 -2.10 -30.36 25.24
C LEU A 73 -2.89 -30.06 23.96
N GLN A 74 -3.86 -29.14 24.01
CA GLN A 74 -4.61 -28.70 22.83
C GLN A 74 -3.71 -28.08 21.76
N VAL A 75 -2.80 -27.20 22.16
CA VAL A 75 -1.82 -26.59 21.24
C VAL A 75 -0.89 -27.64 20.63
N ALA A 76 -0.45 -28.63 21.42
CA ALA A 76 0.38 -29.71 20.91
C ALA A 76 -0.38 -30.61 19.92
N ALA A 77 -1.68 -30.83 20.12
CA ALA A 77 -2.53 -31.59 19.20
C ALA A 77 -2.74 -30.83 17.87
N ASN A 78 -3.09 -29.54 17.93
CA ASN A 78 -3.33 -28.72 16.73
C ASN A 78 -2.09 -28.60 15.84
N LYS A 79 -0.90 -28.53 16.44
CA LYS A 79 0.36 -28.50 15.67
C LYS A 79 0.61 -29.79 14.88
N ARG A 80 0.13 -30.94 15.38
CA ARG A 80 0.27 -32.22 14.68
C ARG A 80 -0.66 -32.26 13.46
N THR A 81 -1.92 -31.86 13.64
CA THR A 81 -2.89 -31.82 12.54
C THR A 81 -2.46 -30.86 11.43
N GLU A 82 -1.93 -29.67 11.78
CA GLU A 82 -1.41 -28.72 10.78
C GLU A 82 -0.24 -29.30 9.95
N SER A 83 0.61 -30.14 10.55
CA SER A 83 1.72 -30.79 9.84
C SER A 83 1.29 -31.97 8.96
N GLU A 84 0.17 -32.61 9.29
CA GLU A 84 -0.38 -33.73 8.51
C GLU A 84 -1.18 -33.21 7.32
N ASP A 85 -2.00 -32.16 7.50
CA ASP A 85 -2.80 -31.55 6.43
C ASP A 85 -1.94 -30.88 5.34
N SER A 86 -0.77 -30.34 5.73
CA SER A 86 0.17 -29.75 4.77
C SER A 86 0.93 -30.79 3.94
N ASN A 87 1.01 -32.05 4.39
CA ASN A 87 1.58 -33.16 3.61
C ASN A 87 0.50 -33.92 2.80
N ALA A 88 -0.72 -34.09 3.33
CA ALA A 88 -1.79 -34.83 2.64
C ALA A 88 -2.30 -34.12 1.37
N ASN A 89 -2.28 -32.79 1.34
CA ASN A 89 -2.78 -32.00 0.21
C ASN A 89 -1.84 -32.00 -1.03
N TYR A 90 -0.61 -32.52 -0.92
CA TYR A 90 0.30 -32.58 -2.08
C TYR A 90 0.24 -33.91 -2.84
N GLU A 91 -0.08 -35.02 -2.18
CA GLU A 91 -0.16 -36.32 -2.85
C GLU A 91 -1.45 -36.51 -3.67
N GLU A 92 -2.58 -35.98 -3.21
CA GLU A 92 -3.87 -36.14 -3.90
C GLU A 92 -3.91 -35.45 -5.28
N TYR A 93 -3.12 -34.39 -5.49
CA TYR A 93 -3.00 -33.73 -6.80
C TYR A 93 -2.08 -34.46 -7.80
N ASN A 94 -1.25 -35.41 -7.35
CA ASN A 94 -0.33 -36.13 -8.23
C ASN A 94 -0.95 -37.41 -8.84
N THR A 95 -2.08 -37.89 -8.33
CA THR A 95 -2.73 -39.12 -8.77
C THR A 95 -3.80 -38.93 -9.86
N GLU A 96 -4.28 -37.70 -10.11
CA GLU A 96 -5.38 -37.46 -11.06
C GLU A 96 -4.96 -37.05 -12.49
N PHE A 97 -3.66 -37.09 -12.83
CA PHE A 97 -3.22 -37.06 -14.23
C PHE A 97 -2.74 -38.45 -14.68
N PRO A 98 -3.65 -39.37 -15.06
CA PRO A 98 -3.24 -40.61 -15.70
C PRO A 98 -2.57 -40.30 -17.04
N ASP A 99 -1.29 -40.67 -17.10
CA ASP A 99 -0.46 -40.96 -18.27
C ASP A 99 -1.14 -40.76 -19.65
N ASN A 100 -1.17 -39.53 -20.15
CA ASN A 100 -1.10 -39.28 -21.60
C ASN A 100 0.37 -39.43 -22.05
N LYS A 101 0.95 -40.60 -21.79
CA LYS A 101 2.20 -41.04 -22.43
C LYS A 101 1.89 -41.33 -23.88
N SER A 102 2.08 -40.30 -24.72
CA SER A 102 2.26 -40.45 -26.15
C SER A 102 3.30 -41.54 -26.39
N ARG A 103 2.83 -42.64 -26.97
CA ARG A 103 3.63 -43.73 -27.50
C ARG A 103 4.80 -43.19 -28.33
N ASN A 104 5.95 -43.82 -28.09
CA ASN A 104 7.03 -44.02 -29.06
C ASN A 104 7.89 -42.78 -29.40
N CYS A 105 8.87 -42.49 -28.54
CA CYS A 105 10.16 -42.00 -29.01
C CYS A 105 11.27 -42.73 -28.26
N ASN A 106 12.05 -43.51 -28.99
CA ASN A 106 13.20 -44.21 -28.44
C ASN A 106 14.21 -43.18 -27.93
N GLU A 107 14.52 -43.29 -26.64
CA GLU A 107 15.71 -42.82 -25.93
C GLU A 107 16.90 -42.53 -26.84
N LYS A 108 17.10 -41.25 -27.19
CA LYS A 108 18.43 -40.67 -27.41
C LYS A 108 18.39 -39.24 -26.86
N ASN A 109 19.20 -38.98 -25.84
CA ASN A 109 19.35 -37.65 -25.25
C ASN A 109 19.56 -36.60 -26.34
N THR A 110 18.82 -35.50 -26.27
CA THR A 110 19.01 -34.40 -27.22
C THR A 110 20.33 -33.70 -26.88
N MET A 111 21.34 -33.88 -27.73
CA MET A 111 22.58 -33.12 -27.68
C MET A 111 22.41 -31.85 -28.50
N ILE A 112 22.64 -30.71 -27.87
CA ILE A 112 22.70 -29.41 -28.56
C ILE A 112 24.16 -28.95 -28.51
N TYR A 113 24.71 -28.63 -29.69
CA TYR A 113 26.06 -28.06 -29.85
C TYR A 113 25.93 -26.54 -29.82
N ASP A 114 26.68 -25.87 -28.95
CA ASP A 114 26.85 -24.42 -29.02
C ASP A 114 27.96 -24.03 -30.03
N GLU A 115 28.06 -22.74 -30.35
CA GLU A 115 29.07 -22.19 -31.27
C GLU A 115 30.51 -22.41 -30.77
N ASN A 116 30.69 -22.78 -29.51
CA ASN A 116 31.97 -23.08 -28.89
C ASN A 116 32.30 -24.59 -28.87
N GLY A 117 31.45 -25.44 -29.44
CA GLY A 117 31.61 -26.89 -29.49
C GLY A 117 31.30 -27.62 -28.18
N VAL A 118 30.67 -26.97 -27.20
CA VAL A 118 30.25 -27.57 -25.94
C VAL A 118 28.87 -28.18 -26.10
N THR A 119 28.80 -29.51 -25.95
CA THR A 119 27.54 -30.26 -25.97
C THR A 119 26.83 -30.18 -24.63
N HIS A 120 25.66 -29.56 -24.60
CA HIS A 120 24.75 -29.69 -23.46
C HIS A 120 23.84 -30.91 -23.66
N ILE A 121 23.96 -31.88 -22.75
CA ILE A 121 23.10 -33.06 -22.71
C ILE A 121 21.98 -32.78 -21.72
N PHE A 122 20.76 -32.66 -22.25
CA PHE A 122 19.59 -32.41 -21.43
C PHE A 122 18.89 -33.73 -21.09
N PRO A 123 18.47 -33.95 -19.83
CA PRO A 123 17.78 -35.19 -19.41
C PRO A 123 16.32 -35.28 -19.88
N TRP A 124 15.92 -34.43 -20.82
CA TRP A 124 14.57 -34.29 -21.38
C TRP A 124 14.68 -34.06 -22.88
N ALA A 125 13.76 -34.64 -23.66
CA ALA A 125 13.80 -34.56 -25.11
C ALA A 125 13.38 -33.15 -25.57
N TYR A 126 14.27 -32.45 -26.27
CA TYR A 126 13.96 -31.15 -26.86
C TYR A 126 12.94 -31.34 -27.99
N ASN A 127 11.86 -30.56 -27.95
CA ASN A 127 10.81 -30.62 -28.97
C ASN A 127 11.22 -29.77 -30.18
N SER A 128 11.56 -30.40 -31.30
CA SER A 128 12.03 -29.73 -32.52
C SER A 128 10.99 -28.82 -33.18
N MET A 129 9.72 -28.80 -32.72
CA MET A 129 8.77 -27.77 -33.15
C MET A 129 9.18 -26.35 -32.75
N PHE A 130 10.11 -26.18 -31.79
CA PHE A 130 10.59 -24.88 -31.37
C PHE A 130 11.56 -24.21 -32.37
N ASP A 131 12.24 -24.99 -33.23
CA ASP A 131 13.19 -24.46 -34.22
C ASP A 131 12.48 -23.67 -35.33
N ASN A 132 11.21 -23.97 -35.60
CA ASN A 132 10.40 -23.28 -36.61
C ASN A 132 10.00 -21.83 -36.23
N TYR A 133 10.29 -21.38 -35.01
CA TYR A 133 9.91 -20.04 -34.55
C TYR A 133 10.99 -18.97 -34.80
N GLU A 134 12.20 -19.33 -35.22
CA GLU A 134 13.29 -18.35 -35.45
C GLU A 134 13.12 -17.53 -36.75
N VAL A 135 12.37 -18.02 -37.74
CA VAL A 135 12.31 -17.39 -39.08
C VAL A 135 11.42 -16.13 -39.13
N LEU A 136 10.63 -15.83 -38.08
CA LEU A 136 9.58 -14.80 -38.17
C LEU A 136 9.94 -13.40 -37.63
N PHE A 137 11.14 -13.15 -37.11
CA PHE A 137 11.46 -11.83 -36.54
C PHE A 137 12.86 -11.34 -36.91
N SER A 138 13.03 -10.96 -38.17
CA SER A 138 14.05 -9.98 -38.59
C SER A 138 13.35 -8.70 -39.03
N ILE A 139 13.09 -7.80 -38.08
CA ILE A 139 12.78 -6.38 -38.36
C ILE A 139 13.75 -5.55 -37.51
N GLU A 140 14.54 -4.74 -38.20
CA GLU A 140 15.61 -3.90 -37.66
C GLU A 140 15.09 -2.86 -36.65
N VAL A 141 15.78 -2.77 -35.51
CA VAL A 141 15.54 -1.75 -34.48
C VAL A 141 16.65 -0.71 -34.58
N THR A 142 16.32 0.48 -35.10
CA THR A 142 17.18 1.66 -35.01
C THR A 142 17.13 2.25 -33.60
N SER A 143 18.31 2.47 -33.05
CA SER A 143 18.68 3.01 -31.75
C SER A 143 18.14 4.42 -31.42
N HIS A 144 17.73 4.66 -30.16
CA HIS A 144 17.85 5.98 -29.52
C HIS A 144 17.85 5.90 -27.97
N PRO A 145 18.36 6.95 -27.26
CA PRO A 145 19.25 6.75 -26.12
C PRO A 145 18.61 7.02 -24.75
N SER A 146 19.25 6.41 -23.77
CA SER A 146 19.03 6.41 -22.32
C SER A 146 18.67 7.74 -21.65
N PHE A 147 17.59 7.72 -20.85
CA PHE A 147 17.15 8.77 -19.95
C PHE A 147 17.88 8.69 -18.59
N ASN A 148 18.52 9.78 -18.17
CA ASN A 148 19.41 9.81 -16.99
C ASN A 148 18.69 10.40 -15.75
N PHE A 149 18.31 9.53 -14.80
CA PHE A 149 17.44 9.84 -13.66
C PHE A 149 18.09 10.76 -12.59
N LEU A 150 19.41 10.92 -12.60
CA LEU A 150 20.14 11.70 -11.58
C LEU A 150 19.99 13.22 -11.75
N ARG A 151 19.73 13.72 -12.96
CA ARG A 151 19.63 15.16 -13.25
C ARG A 151 18.37 15.82 -12.69
N LEU A 152 17.29 15.06 -12.53
CA LEU A 152 16.01 15.56 -12.04
C LEU A 152 16.03 15.86 -10.53
N ARG A 153 16.86 15.15 -9.77
CA ARG A 153 16.94 15.30 -8.31
C ARG A 153 17.62 16.62 -7.91
N ASP A 154 18.63 17.04 -8.66
CA ASP A 154 19.37 18.25 -8.35
C ASP A 154 18.59 19.50 -8.77
N GLN A 155 17.84 19.45 -9.87
CA GLN A 155 16.92 20.53 -10.27
C GLN A 155 15.80 20.80 -9.24
N LEU A 156 15.32 19.76 -8.54
CA LEU A 156 14.29 19.91 -7.51
C LEU A 156 14.83 20.54 -6.22
N LYS A 157 16.12 20.39 -5.92
CA LYS A 157 16.74 21.03 -4.74
C LYS A 157 16.95 22.52 -4.95
N ASP A 158 17.34 22.91 -6.15
CA ASP A 158 17.57 24.32 -6.49
C ASP A 158 16.26 25.12 -6.46
N LEU A 159 15.15 24.51 -6.88
CA LEU A 159 13.81 25.11 -6.77
C LEU A 159 13.38 25.36 -5.31
N ALA A 160 13.64 24.41 -4.41
CA ALA A 160 13.30 24.58 -2.99
C ALA A 160 14.13 25.68 -2.30
N ILE A 161 15.40 25.86 -2.70
CA ILE A 161 16.26 26.93 -2.17
C ILE A 161 15.81 28.31 -2.69
N ALA A 162 15.34 28.39 -3.93
CA ALA A 162 14.81 29.63 -4.50
C ALA A 162 13.55 30.12 -3.77
N ASP A 163 12.65 29.18 -3.42
CA ASP A 163 11.40 29.49 -2.72
C ASP A 163 11.66 30.02 -1.30
N ALA A 164 12.63 29.44 -0.58
CA ALA A 164 13.02 29.89 0.76
C ALA A 164 13.64 31.31 0.74
N LYS A 165 14.40 31.66 -0.31
CA LYS A 165 14.94 33.02 -0.47
C LYS A 165 13.85 34.05 -0.77
N TYR A 166 12.85 33.67 -1.56
CA TYR A 166 11.74 34.55 -1.90
C TYR A 166 10.89 34.92 -0.67
N GLN A 167 10.53 33.93 0.17
CA GLN A 167 9.76 34.15 1.40
C GLN A 167 10.48 35.05 2.41
N ASN A 168 11.81 34.92 2.55
CA ASN A 168 12.59 35.81 3.42
C ASN A 168 12.63 37.26 2.92
N THR A 169 12.49 37.48 1.60
CA THR A 169 12.49 38.83 1.03
C THR A 169 11.16 39.54 1.30
N ILE A 170 10.03 38.81 1.26
CA ILE A 170 8.70 39.33 1.58
C ILE A 170 8.62 39.79 3.04
N HIS A 171 9.07 38.97 3.98
CA HIS A 171 9.06 39.33 5.41
C HIS A 171 9.91 40.58 5.71
N LYS A 172 11.00 40.81 4.97
CA LYS A 172 11.83 42.02 5.13
C LYS A 172 11.10 43.28 4.66
N TYR A 173 10.29 43.18 3.60
CA TYR A 173 9.52 44.32 3.08
C TYR A 173 8.37 44.71 4.02
N ASP A 174 7.68 43.74 4.63
CA ASP A 174 6.60 44.03 5.57
C ASP A 174 7.10 44.64 6.89
N SER A 175 8.32 44.33 7.31
CA SER A 175 8.95 44.93 8.50
C SER A 175 9.39 46.39 8.29
N ILE A 176 9.71 46.79 7.05
CA ILE A 176 10.09 48.18 6.74
C ILE A 176 8.84 49.08 6.65
N LYS A 177 7.69 48.52 6.28
CA LYS A 177 6.45 49.29 6.12
C LYS A 177 5.84 49.70 7.47
N THR A 178 6.00 48.88 8.50
CA THR A 178 5.51 49.17 9.85
C THR A 178 6.36 50.17 10.64
N GLN A 179 7.62 50.42 10.24
CA GLN A 179 8.46 51.44 10.91
C GLN A 179 8.23 52.86 10.40
N ASN A 180 7.68 53.03 9.19
CA ASN A 180 7.46 54.36 8.61
C ASN A 180 6.12 55.00 8.97
N GLU A 181 5.27 54.35 9.78
CA GLU A 181 3.96 54.86 10.20
C GLU A 181 3.97 55.50 11.61
N LEU A 182 5.14 55.68 12.26
CA LEU A 182 5.23 56.24 13.62
C LEU A 182 5.98 57.56 13.78
N ASP A 183 6.54 58.14 12.71
CA ASP A 183 7.21 59.46 12.77
C ASP A 183 6.41 60.53 11.99
N GLU A 184 5.25 60.90 12.53
CA GLU A 184 4.50 62.09 12.11
C GLU A 184 5.11 63.35 12.77
N GLY A 185 5.93 64.10 12.04
CA GLY A 185 6.46 65.36 12.58
C GLY A 185 7.33 66.24 11.70
N ASN A 186 7.43 66.02 10.39
CA ASN A 186 8.19 66.93 9.52
C ASN A 186 7.39 67.32 8.26
N ALA A 187 6.96 68.58 8.23
CA ALA A 187 6.29 69.20 7.10
C ALA A 187 7.27 69.37 5.93
N ILE A 188 7.28 68.39 5.03
CA ILE A 188 8.00 68.49 3.75
C ILE A 188 7.13 69.31 2.78
N ILE A 189 7.67 70.45 2.34
CA ILE A 189 7.09 71.33 1.33
C ILE A 189 7.00 70.55 0.00
N PHE A 190 5.78 70.24 -0.42
CA PHE A 190 5.51 69.61 -1.71
C PHE A 190 5.80 70.60 -2.85
N VAL A 191 6.97 70.47 -3.47
CA VAL A 191 7.24 71.08 -4.77
C VAL A 191 6.49 70.26 -5.83
N PRO A 192 5.63 70.86 -6.67
CA PRO A 192 4.92 70.14 -7.73
C PRO A 192 5.93 69.68 -8.78
N ILE A 193 6.35 68.42 -8.67
CA ILE A 193 7.19 67.77 -9.69
C ILE A 193 6.33 67.62 -10.94
N ARG A 194 6.73 68.30 -12.02
CA ARG A 194 6.08 68.21 -13.33
C ARG A 194 5.99 66.74 -13.76
N ASN A 195 4.77 66.32 -14.07
CA ASN A 195 4.38 65.00 -14.57
C ASN A 195 5.17 64.60 -15.82
N HIS A 196 6.37 64.06 -15.64
CA HIS A 196 7.09 63.37 -16.70
C HIS A 196 6.48 61.97 -16.87
N GLY A 197 5.58 61.85 -17.85
CA GLY A 197 5.32 60.63 -18.62
C GLY A 197 4.90 59.40 -17.82
N ASN A 198 3.59 59.16 -17.75
CA ASN A 198 2.87 58.04 -17.16
C ASN A 198 3.15 56.65 -17.81
N ASN A 199 4.36 56.41 -18.32
CA ASN A 199 4.76 55.20 -19.04
C ASN A 199 5.14 54.04 -18.11
N TYR A 200 5.64 54.32 -16.91
CA TYR A 200 6.06 53.29 -15.96
C TYR A 200 4.88 52.44 -15.45
N GLY A 201 3.73 53.07 -15.16
CA GLY A 201 2.51 52.36 -14.76
C GLY A 201 1.99 51.40 -15.84
N LYS A 202 2.10 51.78 -17.12
CA LYS A 202 1.73 50.92 -18.25
C LYS A 202 2.66 49.69 -18.37
N GLN A 203 3.95 49.86 -18.07
CA GLN A 203 4.91 48.76 -18.08
C GLN A 203 4.66 47.75 -16.95
N ILE A 204 4.38 48.24 -15.74
CA ILE A 204 4.02 47.38 -14.59
C ILE A 204 2.74 46.60 -14.88
N ALA A 205 1.71 47.24 -15.42
CA ALA A 205 0.45 46.56 -15.77
C ALA A 205 0.67 45.44 -16.81
N ARG A 206 1.55 45.67 -17.80
CA ARG A 206 1.92 44.64 -18.80
C ARG A 206 2.67 43.47 -18.17
N MET A 207 3.62 43.73 -17.27
CA MET A 207 4.35 42.69 -16.55
C MET A 207 3.43 41.86 -15.66
N LYS A 208 2.52 42.52 -14.92
CA LYS A 208 1.55 41.83 -14.06
C LYS A 208 0.65 40.90 -14.87
N LYS A 209 0.10 41.40 -15.99
CA LYS A 209 -0.72 40.59 -16.91
C LYS A 209 0.06 39.42 -17.52
N GLN A 210 1.35 39.59 -17.85
CA GLN A 210 2.18 38.49 -18.32
C GLN A 210 2.46 37.44 -17.25
N ASN A 211 2.65 37.85 -16.00
CA ASN A 211 2.86 36.92 -14.89
C ASN A 211 1.58 36.14 -14.56
N GLU A 212 0.42 36.80 -14.59
CA GLU A 212 -0.89 36.16 -14.44
C GLU A 212 -1.09 35.10 -15.54
N LEU A 213 -0.84 35.44 -16.81
CA LEU A 213 -0.94 34.49 -17.93
C LEU A 213 0.02 33.30 -17.77
N LYS A 214 1.25 33.52 -17.31
CA LYS A 214 2.21 32.44 -17.05
C LYS A 214 1.77 31.54 -15.89
N ALA A 215 1.18 32.11 -14.85
CA ALA A 215 0.65 31.34 -13.72
C ALA A 215 -0.53 30.47 -14.16
N GLU A 216 -1.44 31.02 -14.97
CA GLU A 216 -2.55 30.25 -15.56
C GLU A 216 -2.06 29.11 -16.44
N GLN A 217 -1.04 29.34 -17.28
CA GLN A 217 -0.43 28.29 -18.12
C GLN A 217 0.22 27.19 -17.27
N MET A 218 0.95 27.57 -16.23
CA MET A 218 1.60 26.61 -15.33
C MET A 218 0.56 25.77 -14.57
N GLN A 219 -0.54 26.39 -14.14
CA GLN A 219 -1.62 25.70 -13.47
C GLN A 219 -2.34 24.73 -14.43
N ALA A 220 -2.64 25.18 -15.66
CA ALA A 220 -3.25 24.33 -16.68
C ALA A 220 -2.35 23.12 -17.02
N GLU A 221 -1.03 23.31 -17.11
CA GLU A 221 -0.08 22.23 -17.34
C GLU A 221 -0.04 21.25 -16.16
N HIS A 222 -0.05 21.74 -14.92
CA HIS A 222 -0.12 20.90 -13.73
C HIS A 222 -1.40 20.05 -13.70
N GLU A 223 -2.55 20.67 -13.98
CA GLU A 223 -3.83 19.98 -14.05
C GLU A 223 -3.85 18.90 -15.15
N ALA A 224 -3.25 19.18 -16.32
CA ALA A 224 -3.12 18.20 -17.40
C ALA A 224 -2.27 17.00 -16.96
N ARG A 225 -1.11 17.24 -16.35
CA ARG A 225 -0.25 16.16 -15.82
C ARG A 225 -0.94 15.34 -14.72
N MET A 226 -1.69 16.00 -13.85
CA MET A 226 -2.48 15.32 -12.81
C MET A 226 -3.55 14.42 -13.43
N LYS A 227 -4.23 14.88 -14.49
CA LYS A 227 -5.20 14.05 -15.23
C LYS A 227 -4.52 12.83 -15.84
N GLU A 228 -3.36 12.98 -16.48
CA GLU A 228 -2.60 11.85 -17.03
C GLU A 228 -2.23 10.82 -15.95
N VAL A 229 -1.75 11.27 -14.80
CA VAL A 229 -1.45 10.39 -13.66
C VAL A 229 -2.70 9.68 -13.15
N ILE A 230 -3.83 10.38 -13.05
CA ILE A 230 -5.11 9.78 -12.64
C ILE A 230 -5.58 8.73 -13.65
N TYR A 231 -5.49 9.01 -14.96
CA TYR A 231 -5.84 8.04 -16.01
C TYR A 231 -4.91 6.82 -15.97
N PHE A 232 -3.60 7.04 -15.82
CA PHE A 232 -2.63 5.96 -15.63
C PHE A 232 -2.95 5.11 -14.39
N MET A 233 -3.31 5.75 -13.28
CA MET A 233 -3.69 5.04 -12.05
C MET A 233 -4.98 4.24 -12.20
N LYS A 234 -5.94 4.71 -13.02
CA LYS A 234 -7.18 3.98 -13.34
C LYS A 234 -6.88 2.72 -14.15
N ASP A 235 -6.06 2.82 -15.19
CA ASP A 235 -5.69 1.68 -16.04
C ASP A 235 -4.74 0.69 -15.34
N HIS A 236 -4.08 1.14 -14.28
CA HIS A 236 -3.17 0.35 -13.45
C HIS A 236 -3.63 0.25 -11.99
N MET A 237 -4.95 0.20 -11.76
CA MET A 237 -5.55 0.22 -10.42
C MET A 237 -4.93 -0.79 -9.46
N MET A 238 -4.58 -2.00 -9.93
CA MET A 238 -3.97 -3.04 -9.10
C MET A 238 -2.52 -2.71 -8.72
N THR A 239 -1.72 -2.20 -9.66
CA THR A 239 -0.34 -1.75 -9.39
C THR A 239 -0.35 -0.57 -8.45
N THR A 240 -1.26 0.37 -8.65
CA THR A 240 -1.47 1.55 -7.81
C THR A 240 -1.90 1.17 -6.40
N LYS A 241 -2.88 0.27 -6.26
CA LYS A 241 -3.34 -0.25 -4.96
C LYS A 241 -2.22 -0.99 -4.23
N TYR A 242 -1.48 -1.84 -4.94
CA TYR A 242 -0.33 -2.53 -4.39
C TYR A 242 0.76 -1.56 -3.90
N LEU A 243 1.11 -0.55 -4.70
CA LEU A 243 2.08 0.47 -4.32
C LEU A 243 1.59 1.28 -3.10
N TYR A 244 0.32 1.64 -3.08
CA TYR A 244 -0.29 2.33 -1.94
C TYR A 244 -0.22 1.49 -0.66
N ASP A 245 -0.65 0.22 -0.73
CA ASP A 245 -0.64 -0.70 0.40
C ASP A 245 0.79 -0.96 0.90
N GLU A 246 1.76 -1.06 -0.01
CA GLU A 246 3.18 -1.22 0.33
C GLU A 246 3.75 0.04 0.98
N VAL A 247 3.41 1.25 0.49
CA VAL A 247 3.78 2.51 1.14
C VAL A 247 3.19 2.60 2.55
N GLN A 248 1.92 2.23 2.73
CA GLN A 248 1.28 2.21 4.05
C GLN A 248 1.89 1.16 4.97
N ARG A 249 2.26 -0.01 4.45
CA ARG A 249 2.99 -1.04 5.19
C ARG A 249 4.36 -0.54 5.62
N ILE A 250 5.10 0.16 4.75
CA ILE A 250 6.40 0.77 5.09
C ILE A 250 6.23 1.84 6.17
N LYS A 251 5.22 2.71 6.07
CA LYS A 251 4.93 3.71 7.12
C LYS A 251 4.68 3.05 8.49
N ARG A 252 3.88 1.97 8.53
CA ARG A 252 3.56 1.24 9.76
C ARG A 252 4.74 0.46 10.32
N THR A 253 5.45 -0.28 9.47
CA THR A 253 6.49 -1.24 9.90
C THR A 253 7.89 -0.67 9.90
N ARG A 254 8.10 0.51 9.29
CA ARG A 254 9.41 1.13 9.01
C ARG A 254 10.40 0.18 8.30
N ARG A 255 9.90 -0.85 7.61
CA ARG A 255 10.70 -1.88 6.91
C ARG A 255 10.23 -2.07 5.47
N VAL A 256 11.13 -1.90 4.51
CA VAL A 256 10.89 -2.21 3.10
C VAL A 256 11.06 -3.71 2.88
N LYS A 257 10.07 -4.39 2.29
CA LYS A 257 10.17 -5.82 1.98
C LYS A 257 11.09 -5.97 0.78
N GLY A 258 12.35 -6.29 1.05
CA GLY A 258 13.38 -6.45 0.01
C GLY A 258 13.02 -7.48 -1.06
N ASN A 259 12.21 -8.49 -0.75
CA ASN A 259 11.93 -9.59 -1.68
C ASN A 259 11.09 -9.18 -2.89
N LEU A 260 10.14 -8.24 -2.73
CA LEU A 260 9.35 -7.74 -3.86
C LEU A 260 10.16 -6.82 -4.76
N ARG A 261 11.00 -5.97 -4.16
CA ARG A 261 11.98 -5.18 -4.92
C ARG A 261 12.97 -6.09 -5.65
N LYS A 262 13.53 -7.10 -4.99
CA LYS A 262 14.43 -8.10 -5.60
C LYS A 262 13.75 -8.89 -6.71
N MET A 263 12.45 -9.22 -6.58
CA MET A 263 11.68 -9.90 -7.62
C MET A 263 11.46 -8.99 -8.83
N VAL A 264 11.13 -7.72 -8.63
CA VAL A 264 10.98 -6.74 -9.71
C VAL A 264 12.33 -6.49 -10.39
N GLU A 265 13.39 -6.24 -9.62
CA GLU A 265 14.77 -6.10 -10.13
C GLU A 265 15.23 -7.34 -10.90
N TYR A 266 14.87 -8.54 -10.44
CA TYR A 266 15.15 -9.79 -11.13
C TYR A 266 14.41 -9.89 -12.47
N LEU A 267 13.14 -9.49 -12.51
CA LEU A 267 12.31 -9.52 -13.73
C LEU A 267 12.64 -8.40 -14.72
N GLU A 268 13.27 -7.31 -14.26
CA GLU A 268 13.70 -6.19 -15.10
C GLU A 268 15.04 -6.43 -15.80
N LYS A 269 15.77 -7.49 -15.46
CA LYS A 269 16.96 -7.89 -16.21
C LYS A 269 16.60 -8.22 -17.67
N PRO A 270 17.34 -7.72 -18.68
CA PRO A 270 16.99 -7.85 -20.09
C PRO A 270 16.87 -9.31 -20.53
N GLU A 271 17.73 -10.18 -20.00
CA GLU A 271 17.73 -11.64 -20.26
C GLU A 271 16.43 -12.34 -19.82
N ARG A 272 15.66 -11.71 -18.91
CA ARG A 272 14.45 -12.29 -18.32
C ARG A 272 13.16 -11.71 -18.88
N TYR A 273 13.23 -10.94 -19.98
CA TYR A 273 12.07 -10.33 -20.63
C TYR A 273 10.96 -11.36 -20.97
N LYS A 274 11.34 -12.55 -21.44
CA LYS A 274 10.40 -13.64 -21.74
C LYS A 274 9.61 -14.07 -20.49
N MET A 275 10.29 -14.22 -19.35
CA MET A 275 9.68 -14.57 -18.07
C MET A 275 8.78 -13.45 -17.54
N LYS A 276 9.22 -12.19 -17.64
CA LYS A 276 8.39 -11.00 -17.31
C LYS A 276 7.10 -10.99 -18.12
N LYS A 277 7.18 -11.23 -19.43
CA LYS A 277 6.01 -11.29 -20.34
C LYS A 277 5.05 -12.43 -19.96
N LEU A 278 5.58 -13.60 -19.59
CA LEU A 278 4.81 -14.76 -19.14
C LEU A 278 4.07 -14.48 -17.82
N MET A 279 4.77 -13.94 -16.82
CA MET A 279 4.15 -13.55 -15.53
C MET A 279 3.05 -12.51 -15.72
N LEU A 280 3.28 -11.48 -16.54
CA LEU A 280 2.26 -10.47 -16.84
C LEU A 280 1.05 -11.09 -17.55
N ARG A 281 1.24 -12.11 -18.39
CA ARG A 281 0.15 -12.86 -19.03
C ARG A 281 -0.69 -13.62 -18.00
N PHE A 282 -0.05 -14.36 -17.08
CA PHE A 282 -0.75 -15.05 -15.99
C PHE A 282 -1.49 -14.08 -15.08
N PHE A 283 -0.85 -12.97 -14.71
CA PHE A 283 -1.47 -11.95 -13.89
C PHE A 283 -2.71 -11.36 -14.57
N LYS A 284 -2.66 -11.06 -15.87
CA LYS A 284 -3.84 -10.60 -16.64
C LYS A 284 -4.98 -11.63 -16.64
N VAL A 285 -4.67 -12.92 -16.78
CA VAL A 285 -5.67 -14.01 -16.72
C VAL A 285 -6.31 -14.07 -15.32
N LEU A 286 -5.51 -13.98 -14.26
CA LEU A 286 -6.01 -13.95 -12.88
C LEU A 286 -6.89 -12.71 -12.65
N VAL A 287 -6.42 -11.53 -13.03
CA VAL A 287 -7.21 -10.29 -12.92
C VAL A 287 -8.54 -10.41 -13.66
N LYS A 288 -8.55 -10.96 -14.88
CA LYS A 288 -9.80 -11.17 -15.64
C LYS A 288 -10.75 -12.18 -14.95
N ARG A 289 -10.21 -13.20 -14.27
CA ARG A 289 -11.01 -14.15 -13.46
C ARG A 289 -11.57 -13.48 -12.21
N PHE A 290 -10.78 -12.65 -11.53
CA PHE A 290 -11.21 -11.97 -10.30
C PHE A 290 -12.12 -10.76 -10.56
N ALA A 291 -11.91 -10.02 -11.65
CA ALA A 291 -12.76 -8.89 -12.05
C ALA A 291 -14.16 -9.33 -12.52
N LYS A 292 -14.35 -10.61 -12.84
CA LYS A 292 -15.67 -11.21 -13.15
C LYS A 292 -16.44 -11.67 -11.92
N LYS A 293 -15.79 -11.79 -10.75
CA LYS A 293 -16.55 -11.85 -9.50
C LYS A 293 -17.06 -10.43 -9.29
N SER A 294 -18.39 -10.27 -9.28
CA SER A 294 -19.03 -8.99 -9.01
C SER A 294 -18.29 -8.29 -7.89
N SER A 295 -18.00 -6.99 -8.06
CA SER A 295 -17.51 -6.19 -6.95
C SER A 295 -18.35 -6.55 -5.73
N VAL A 296 -17.72 -6.69 -4.56
CA VAL A 296 -18.47 -6.83 -3.29
C VAL A 296 -19.47 -5.67 -3.11
N TRP A 297 -19.29 -4.59 -3.88
CA TRP A 297 -20.12 -3.40 -3.96
C TRP A 297 -21.18 -3.41 -5.08
N ASP A 298 -21.14 -4.36 -6.02
CA ASP A 298 -22.11 -4.50 -7.13
C ASP A 298 -23.20 -5.54 -6.82
N GLN A 299 -23.12 -6.24 -5.68
CA GLN A 299 -24.26 -7.02 -5.18
C GLN A 299 -25.29 -6.03 -4.67
N GLU A 300 -26.52 -6.05 -5.22
CA GLU A 300 -27.67 -5.45 -4.57
C GLU A 300 -27.69 -5.97 -3.13
N MET A 301 -27.51 -5.07 -2.17
CA MET A 301 -27.66 -5.42 -0.77
C MET A 301 -29.10 -5.89 -0.62
N HIS A 302 -29.30 -7.20 -0.50
CA HIS A 302 -30.59 -7.71 -0.07
C HIS A 302 -30.88 -7.07 1.29
N ASP A 303 -31.90 -6.21 1.33
CA ASP A 303 -32.36 -5.46 2.52
C ASP A 303 -32.65 -6.34 3.75
N THR A 304 -32.59 -7.66 3.61
CA THR A 304 -32.79 -8.63 4.68
C THR A 304 -31.55 -8.89 5.56
N ALA A 305 -30.35 -8.43 5.16
CA ALA A 305 -29.11 -8.71 5.91
C ALA A 305 -28.72 -7.65 6.96
N ILE A 306 -29.48 -6.56 7.11
CA ILE A 306 -29.33 -5.60 8.21
C ILE A 306 -30.55 -5.68 9.14
N ASN A 307 -30.85 -6.89 9.63
CA ASN A 307 -31.46 -7.00 10.95
C ASN A 307 -30.34 -6.92 11.97
N ILE A 308 -29.91 -5.68 12.24
CA ILE A 308 -29.23 -5.36 13.49
C ILE A 308 -30.15 -5.85 14.60
N ILE A 309 -29.66 -6.82 15.36
CA ILE A 309 -30.19 -7.25 16.64
C ILE A 309 -30.56 -5.97 17.41
N LYS A 310 -31.86 -5.69 17.51
CA LYS A 310 -32.37 -4.67 18.42
C LYS A 310 -31.96 -5.12 19.82
N ASP A 311 -31.14 -4.31 20.47
CA ASP A 311 -30.77 -4.48 21.87
C ASP A 311 -32.04 -4.41 22.73
N PRO A 312 -32.47 -5.50 23.39
CA PRO A 312 -33.69 -5.51 24.19
C PRO A 312 -33.58 -4.72 25.50
N PHE A 313 -32.42 -4.14 25.82
CA PHE A 313 -32.19 -3.41 27.07
C PHE A 313 -32.12 -1.88 26.93
N ASN A 314 -32.35 -1.35 25.73
CA ASN A 314 -32.36 0.09 25.50
C ASN A 314 -33.76 0.61 25.13
N ASP A 315 -34.77 0.19 25.88
CA ASP A 315 -36.06 0.87 25.92
C ASP A 315 -35.92 2.13 26.79
N GLY A 316 -36.06 3.28 26.13
CA GLY A 316 -35.89 4.59 26.72
C GLY A 316 -36.65 4.78 28.04
N VAL A 317 -35.90 4.82 29.14
CA VAL A 317 -36.33 5.47 30.37
C VAL A 317 -35.82 6.90 30.31
N ILE A 318 -36.69 7.79 29.85
CA ILE A 318 -36.59 9.22 30.12
C ILE A 318 -37.27 9.42 31.48
N ASN A 319 -36.50 9.79 32.50
CA ASN A 319 -37.04 10.43 33.71
C ASN A 319 -37.12 11.93 33.50
#